data_AF-A0A2N3YGX5-F1
#
_entry.id   AF-A0A2N3YGX5-F1
#
_cell.length_a   1.000
_cell.length_b   1.000
_cell.length_c   1.000
_cell.angle_alpha   90.00
_cell.angle_beta   90.00
_cell.angle_gamma   90.00
#
_symmetry.space_group_name_H-M   'P 1'
#
loop_
_entity.id
_entity.type
_entity.pdbx_description
1 polymer ?
#
loop_
_entity_poly.entity_id
_entity_poly.type
_entity_poly.pdbx_seq_one_letter_code
_entity_poly.pdbx_strand_id
1 'polypeptide(L)' 'MSGGVDEAMPAAEPAPVCATCGAGPAAGETATARLTWSRGIENGREVWTCAACSRRHLRSIEGKLDPTWW' A
#
# COMPACT_ATOMS: atom_id res chain seq x y z
N MET A 1 -5.66 13.13 40.78
CA MET A 1 -4.38 12.91 40.08
C MET A 1 -4.73 12.61 38.63
N SER A 2 -4.87 13.65 37.82
CA SER A 2 -5.26 13.49 36.41
C SER A 2 -4.01 13.06 35.64
N GLY A 3 -3.95 11.79 35.25
CA GLY A 3 -2.90 11.26 34.39
C GLY A 3 -3.04 11.88 33.01
N GLY A 4 -2.04 12.67 32.61
CA GLY A 4 -1.89 13.10 31.23
C GLY A 4 -1.51 11.89 30.40
N VAL A 5 -2.34 11.56 29.40
CA VAL A 5 -1.93 10.61 28.36
C VAL A 5 -0.93 11.37 27.49
N ASP A 6 0.32 10.93 27.52
CA ASP A 6 1.34 11.38 26.59
C ASP A 6 0.97 10.74 25.25
N GLU A 7 0.09 11.42 24.51
CA GLU A 7 -0.34 10.96 23.19
C GLU A 7 0.80 11.23 22.22
N ALA A 8 1.79 10.33 22.24
CA ALA A 8 2.91 10.31 21.32
C ALA A 8 2.34 10.30 19.90
N MET A 9 2.42 11.46 19.23
CA MET A 9 2.02 11.61 17.85
C MET A 9 2.81 10.58 17.03
N PRO A 10 2.15 9.69 16.28
CA PRO A 10 2.87 8.69 15.51
C PRO A 10 3.83 9.44 14.58
N ALA A 11 5.12 9.12 14.71
CA ALA A 11 6.13 9.63 13.81
C ALA A 11 5.66 9.40 12.37
N ALA A 12 5.75 10.44 11.53
CA ALA A 12 5.28 10.38 10.16
C ALA A 12 5.93 9.17 9.47
N GLU A 13 5.11 8.14 9.24
CA GLU A 13 5.59 6.93 8.61
C GLU A 13 6.11 7.26 7.19
N PRO A 14 7.17 6.59 6.73
CA PRO A 14 7.77 6.89 5.44
C PRO A 14 6.76 6.75 4.30
N ALA A 15 6.95 7.55 3.25
CA ALA A 15 6.15 7.45 2.04
C ALA A 15 6.37 6.09 1.36
N PRO A 16 5.31 5.43 0.88
CA PRO A 16 5.45 4.16 0.19
C PRO A 16 6.24 4.35 -1.11
N VAL A 17 7.06 3.36 -1.45
CA VAL A 17 7.81 3.31 -2.71
C VAL A 17 7.42 2.04 -3.45
N CYS A 18 7.11 2.15 -4.73
CA CYS A 18 6.67 1.02 -5.53
C CYS A 18 7.81 0.03 -5.74
N ALA A 19 7.64 -1.22 -5.30
CA ALA A 19 8.63 -2.28 -5.47
C ALA A 19 8.85 -2.68 -6.93
N THR A 20 7.89 -2.41 -7.82
CA THR A 20 7.97 -2.74 -9.25
C THR A 20 8.70 -1.68 -10.08
N CYS A 21 8.39 -0.40 -9.87
CA CYS A 21 8.91 0.69 -10.72
C CYS A 21 9.72 1.76 -9.96
N GLY A 22 9.82 1.66 -8.63
CA GLY A 22 10.54 2.63 -7.80
C GLY A 22 9.83 3.97 -7.60
N ALA A 23 8.65 4.18 -8.18
CA ALA A 23 7.92 5.43 -8.02
C ALA A 23 7.49 5.66 -6.56
N GLY A 24 7.61 6.91 -6.10
CA GLY A 24 6.99 7.41 -4.87
C GLY A 24 5.74 8.26 -5.18
N PRO A 25 4.92 8.58 -4.17
CA PRO A 25 3.83 9.55 -4.32
C PRO A 25 4.37 10.94 -4.62
N ALA A 26 3.56 11.77 -5.30
CA ALA A 26 3.85 13.20 -5.41
C ALA A 26 3.83 13.87 -4.03
N ALA A 27 4.47 15.05 -3.93
CA ALA A 27 4.49 15.80 -2.69
C ALA A 27 3.07 16.10 -2.20
N GLY A 28 2.78 15.74 -0.95
CA GLY A 28 1.43 15.88 -0.35
C GLY A 28 0.45 14.75 -0.66
N GLU A 29 0.78 13.82 -1.55
CA GLU A 29 -0.11 12.71 -1.92
C GLU A 29 0.16 11.40 -1.17
N THR A 30 1.04 11.41 -0.16
CA THR A 30 1.39 10.21 0.62
C THR A 30 0.17 9.52 1.23
N ALA A 31 -0.79 10.30 1.75
CA ALA A 31 -2.03 9.76 2.31
C ALA A 31 -2.89 9.08 1.22
N THR A 32 -3.04 9.73 0.08
CA THR A 32 -3.76 9.17 -1.08
C THR A 32 -3.11 7.90 -1.59
N ALA A 33 -1.77 7.87 -1.67
CA ALA A 33 -1.04 6.68 -2.10
C ALA A 33 -1.27 5.50 -1.14
N ARG A 34 -1.27 5.72 0.19
CA ARG A 34 -1.57 4.67 1.17
C ARG A 34 -2.96 4.06 1.02
N LEU A 35 -3.93 4.84 0.56
CA LEU A 35 -5.31 4.39 0.32
C LEU A 35 -5.48 3.69 -1.04
N THR A 36 -4.67 4.06 -2.04
CA THR A 36 -4.89 3.64 -3.43
C THR A 36 -3.87 2.62 -3.95
N TRP A 37 -2.73 2.49 -3.29
CA TRP A 37 -1.68 1.54 -3.64
C TRP A 37 -1.95 0.20 -2.96
N SER A 38 -1.49 -0.87 -3.60
CA SER A 38 -1.60 -2.20 -3.02
C SER A 38 -0.45 -2.42 -2.03
N ARG A 39 -0.77 -2.73 -0.78
CA ARG A 39 0.19 -3.18 0.24
C ARG A 39 0.20 -4.71 0.25
N GLY A 40 1.40 -5.30 0.25
CA GLY A 40 1.59 -6.74 0.29
C GLY A 40 2.81 -7.14 1.11
N ILE A 41 3.00 -8.45 1.28
CA ILE A 41 4.18 -9.03 1.90
C ILE A 41 4.87 -9.93 0.88
N GLU A 42 6.14 -9.65 0.58
CA GLU A 42 6.98 -10.46 -0.30
C GLU A 42 8.27 -10.84 0.43
N ASN A 43 8.63 -12.12 0.45
CA ASN A 43 9.80 -12.63 1.17
C ASN A 43 9.87 -12.15 2.64
N GLY A 44 8.71 -12.07 3.30
CA GLY A 44 8.58 -11.60 4.67
C GLY A 44 8.74 -10.08 4.86
N ARG A 45 8.87 -9.31 3.77
CA ARG A 45 9.01 -7.85 3.80
C ARG A 45 7.77 -7.18 3.26
N GLU A 46 7.39 -6.08 3.88
CA GLU A 46 6.34 -5.22 3.34
C GLU A 46 6.79 -4.62 2.01
N VAL A 47 5.91 -4.71 1.02
CA VAL A 47 6.07 -4.09 -0.28
C VAL A 47 4.84 -3.30 -0.65
N TRP A 48 5.05 -2.24 -1.41
CA TRP A 48 3.98 -1.41 -1.96
C TRP A 48 4.02 -1.48 -3.48
N THR A 49 2.85 -1.50 -4.12
CA THR A 49 2.71 -1.47 -5.57
C THR A 49 1.78 -0.34 -5.97
N CYS A 50 2.27 0.58 -6.80
CA CYS A 50 1.49 1.74 -7.22
C CYS A 50 0.29 1.35 -8.07
N ALA A 51 -0.75 2.18 -8.08
CA ALA A 51 -1.99 1.90 -8.82
C ALA A 51 -1.76 1.58 -10.31
N ALA A 52 -0.76 2.19 -10.95
CA ALA A 52 -0.40 1.93 -12.34
C ALA A 52 0.22 0.53 -12.53
N CYS A 53 1.19 0.16 -11.68
CA CYS A 53 1.81 -1.16 -11.72
C CYS A 53 0.81 -2.26 -11.34
N SER A 54 -0.03 -2.03 -10.32
CA SER A 54 -1.10 -2.96 -9.97
C SER A 54 -2.00 -3.21 -11.18
N ARG A 55 -2.57 -2.19 -11.81
CA ARG A 55 -3.45 -2.38 -12.99
C ARG A 55 -2.76 -3.06 -14.17
N ARG A 56 -1.47 -2.77 -14.41
CA ARG A 56 -0.69 -3.40 -15.47
C ARG A 56 -0.50 -4.91 -15.22
N HIS A 57 -0.23 -5.30 -13.98
CA HIS A 57 0.11 -6.69 -13.62
C HIS A 57 -1.08 -7.51 -13.08
N LEU A 58 -2.20 -6.86 -12.73
CA LEU A 58 -3.44 -7.51 -12.23
C LEU A 58 -4.12 -8.42 -13.27
N ARG A 59 -3.82 -8.26 -14.58
CA ARG A 59 -4.42 -9.09 -15.64
C ARG A 59 -4.01 -10.57 -15.66
N SER A 60 -3.30 -11.06 -14.64
CA SER A 60 -2.96 -12.50 -14.54
C SER A 60 -3.94 -13.34 -13.69
N ILE A 61 -4.95 -12.74 -13.04
CA ILE A 61 -5.78 -13.42 -12.02
C ILE A 61 -7.21 -13.74 -12.51
N GLU A 62 -7.71 -13.06 -13.55
CA GLU A 62 -9.12 -13.18 -13.98
C GLU A 62 -9.51 -14.53 -14.62
N GLY A 63 -8.54 -15.39 -14.97
CA GLY A 63 -8.80 -16.70 -15.60
C GLY A 63 -8.81 -17.91 -14.66
N LYS A 64 -8.61 -17.72 -13.35
CA LYS A 64 -8.41 -18.83 -12.38
C LYS A 64 -9.42 -18.87 -11.22
N LEU A 65 -10.43 -18.01 -11.22
CA LEU A 65 -11.53 -18.10 -10.27
C LEU A 65 -12.63 -18.95 -10.86
N ASP A 66 -13.01 -20.00 -10.14
CA ASP A 66 -14.09 -20.90 -10.54
C ASP A 66 -15.40 -20.10 -10.66
N PRO A 67 -16.14 -20.20 -11.77
CA PRO A 67 -17.44 -19.55 -11.92
C PRO A 67 -18.50 -20.02 -10.91
N THR A 68 -18.22 -20.94 -10.02
CA THR A 68 -19.13 -21.37 -8.96
C THR A 68 -19.00 -20.52 -7.68
N TRP A 69 -18.04 -19.59 -7.63
CA TRP A 69 -17.78 -18.71 -6.48
C TRP A 69 -18.06 -17.21 -6.74
N TRP A 70 -18.84 -16.89 -7.79
CA TRP A 70 -19.59 -15.62 -7.86
C TRP A 70 -20.99 -15.80 -7.27
#